data_AF-A0A2H1WB87-F1
#
_entry.id   AF-A0A2H1WB87-F1
#
_cell.length_a   1.000
_cell.length_b   1.000
_cell.length_c   1.000
_cell.angle_alpha   90.00
_cell.angle_beta   90.00
_cell.angle_gamma   90.00
#
_symmetry.space_group_name_H-M   'P 1'
#
loop_
_entity.id
_entity.type
_entity.pdbx_description
1 polymer ?
#
loop_
_entity_poly.entity_id
_entity_poly.type
_entity_poly.pdbx_seq_one_letter_code
_entity_poly.pdbx_strand_id
1 'polypeptide(L)'
;MDHLMVMPHVDTRNTKGITMKDKTTFKAFRISLNVMLSQETCGYLVVLMYAGSIFEQASESISLKLSPNKQTIVVGVIQLLGSIVASCIVEQTGRKWLLAGTSLATGLSMLALGAWFYITSLNIWLPGWLPVLAMCLCIFADAAGYQPVPYVITSELFTFQHRGMVTSFVSSVDALSDFLQTKAYDPLLKLLGIHWVFIMFSIVCFLGTFYTVMWVPETKDKTVEEIYAILEDSRKKEKRKGMTDLRKEMQDLECGKEMSRL
;
A
#
# COMPACT_ATOMS: atom_id res chain seq x y z
N MET A 1 40.31 32.52 -15.22
CA MET A 1 39.95 32.15 -13.83
C MET A 1 39.25 30.80 -13.91
N ASP A 2 40.07 29.77 -14.08
CA ASP A 2 39.66 28.38 -14.23
C ASP A 2 39.39 27.78 -12.86
N HIS A 3 38.12 27.66 -12.48
CA HIS A 3 37.73 26.83 -11.34
C HIS A 3 37.41 25.42 -11.84
N LEU A 4 38.46 24.62 -11.92
CA LEU A 4 38.42 23.16 -11.98
C LEU A 4 37.61 22.64 -10.79
N MET A 5 36.37 22.22 -11.04
CA MET A 5 35.57 21.41 -10.14
C MET A 5 36.18 20.01 -10.14
N VAL A 6 37.10 19.77 -9.21
CA VAL A 6 37.65 18.45 -8.92
C VAL A 6 36.51 17.57 -8.44
N MET A 7 35.94 16.77 -9.34
CA MET A 7 35.04 15.70 -8.96
C MET A 7 35.82 14.71 -8.07
N PRO A 8 35.30 14.31 -6.90
CA PRO A 8 35.93 13.27 -6.13
C PRO A 8 35.96 11.98 -6.96
N HIS A 9 37.14 11.37 -7.03
CA HIS A 9 37.38 10.10 -7.70
C HIS A 9 36.40 9.06 -7.15
N VAL A 10 35.43 8.66 -7.98
CA VAL A 10 34.59 7.48 -7.71
C VAL A 10 35.52 6.28 -7.71
N ASP A 11 35.74 5.71 -6.54
CA ASP A 11 36.57 4.53 -6.35
C ASP A 11 35.86 3.31 -6.98
N THR A 12 36.23 2.99 -8.22
CA THR A 12 35.61 1.96 -9.06
C THR A 12 35.99 0.53 -8.68
N ARG A 13 36.64 0.32 -7.52
CA ARG A 13 37.23 -0.98 -7.14
C ARG A 13 36.33 -1.95 -6.39
N ASN A 14 35.05 -1.64 -6.14
CA ASN A 14 34.13 -2.59 -5.51
C ASN A 14 32.80 -2.77 -6.26
N THR A 15 32.81 -2.62 -7.57
CA THR A 15 31.68 -3.01 -8.43
C THR A 15 31.69 -4.53 -8.65
N LYS A 16 31.54 -5.31 -7.57
CA LYS A 16 31.10 -6.70 -7.72
C LYS A 16 29.65 -6.62 -8.17
N GLY A 17 29.46 -6.80 -9.47
CA GLY A 17 28.19 -6.64 -10.16
C GLY A 17 27.03 -7.22 -9.34
N ILE A 18 26.05 -6.36 -9.05
CA ILE A 18 24.75 -6.72 -8.51
C ILE A 18 24.06 -7.53 -9.61
N THR A 19 24.44 -8.80 -9.69
CA THR A 19 23.87 -9.76 -10.61
C THR A 19 22.47 -10.04 -10.08
N MET A 20 21.45 -9.93 -10.93
CA MET A 20 20.02 -10.20 -10.67
C MET A 20 19.71 -11.62 -10.11
N LYS A 21 20.74 -12.41 -9.76
CA LYS A 21 20.68 -13.66 -8.99
C LYS A 21 20.88 -13.48 -7.49
N ASP A 22 21.17 -12.27 -7.01
CA ASP A 22 21.35 -12.05 -5.59
C ASP A 22 20.01 -12.12 -4.84
N LYS A 23 20.03 -12.82 -3.71
CA LYS A 23 18.83 -13.11 -2.90
C LYS A 23 18.31 -11.82 -2.23
N THR A 24 19.14 -10.79 -2.12
CA THR A 24 18.80 -9.47 -1.59
C THR A 24 17.98 -8.66 -2.61
N THR A 25 18.42 -8.60 -3.87
CA THR A 25 17.67 -7.95 -4.97
C THR A 25 16.29 -8.58 -5.17
N PHE A 26 16.19 -9.92 -5.11
CA PHE A 26 14.90 -10.60 -5.19
C PHE A 26 13.97 -10.31 -4.00
N LYS A 27 14.54 -10.09 -2.80
CA LYS A 27 13.78 -9.66 -1.62
C LYS A 27 13.25 -8.23 -1.82
N ALA A 28 14.07 -7.31 -2.30
CA ALA A 28 13.65 -5.95 -2.65
C ALA A 28 12.53 -5.97 -3.69
N PHE A 29 12.67 -6.81 -4.72
CA PHE A 29 11.65 -6.99 -5.76
C PHE A 29 10.33 -7.51 -5.19
N ARG A 30 10.38 -8.52 -4.32
CA ARG A 30 9.19 -9.00 -3.62
C ARG A 30 8.54 -7.91 -2.78
N ILE A 31 9.32 -7.08 -2.09
CA ILE A 31 8.76 -5.98 -1.28
C ILE A 31 8.04 -4.98 -2.19
N SER A 32 8.69 -4.49 -3.25
CA SER A 32 8.08 -3.58 -4.22
C SER A 32 6.79 -4.16 -4.82
N LEU A 33 6.82 -5.43 -5.24
CA LEU A 33 5.65 -6.09 -5.82
C LEU A 33 4.49 -6.18 -4.81
N ASN A 34 4.75 -6.59 -3.56
CA ASN A 34 3.69 -6.70 -2.55
C ASN A 34 3.14 -5.34 -2.13
N VAL A 35 3.99 -4.32 -1.99
CA VAL A 35 3.52 -2.97 -1.64
C VAL A 35 2.62 -2.42 -2.75
N MET A 36 3.01 -2.57 -4.02
CA MET A 36 2.20 -2.15 -5.17
C MET A 36 0.90 -2.93 -5.30
N LEU A 37 0.94 -4.25 -5.13
CA LEU A 37 -0.28 -5.05 -5.11
C LEU A 37 -1.20 -4.66 -3.95
N SER A 38 -0.65 -4.35 -2.77
CA SER A 38 -1.45 -3.91 -1.62
C SER A 38 -2.10 -2.54 -1.89
N GLN A 39 -1.40 -1.67 -2.60
CA GLN A 39 -1.94 -0.40 -3.06
C GLN A 39 -3.14 -0.61 -3.98
N GLU A 40 -3.02 -1.46 -5.00
CA GLU A 40 -4.10 -1.63 -5.99
C GLU A 40 -5.30 -2.39 -5.45
N THR A 41 -5.05 -3.38 -4.59
CA THR A 41 -6.12 -4.18 -3.97
C THR A 41 -6.83 -3.49 -2.81
N CYS A 42 -6.49 -2.23 -2.51
CA CYS A 42 -7.13 -1.46 -1.43
C CYS A 42 -8.55 -0.98 -1.76
N GLY A 43 -8.98 -1.10 -3.02
CA GLY A 43 -10.32 -0.71 -3.46
C GLY A 43 -10.47 0.75 -3.89
N TYR A 44 -9.39 1.51 -4.05
CA TYR A 44 -9.44 2.90 -4.53
C TYR A 44 -10.18 3.05 -5.87
N LEU A 45 -9.89 2.18 -6.85
CA LEU A 45 -10.56 2.18 -8.14
C LEU A 45 -12.08 2.03 -8.00
N VAL A 46 -12.52 1.13 -7.12
CA VAL A 46 -13.92 0.88 -6.82
C VAL A 46 -14.59 2.12 -6.22
N VAL A 47 -13.92 2.80 -5.30
CA VAL A 47 -14.41 4.03 -4.68
C VAL A 47 -14.64 5.11 -5.72
N LEU A 48 -13.71 5.28 -6.67
CA LEU A 48 -13.87 6.23 -7.76
C LEU A 48 -15.06 5.88 -8.65
N MET A 49 -15.25 4.60 -8.96
CA MET A 49 -16.41 4.16 -9.75
C MET A 49 -17.74 4.40 -9.03
N TYR A 50 -17.76 4.32 -7.69
CA TYR A 50 -18.96 4.48 -6.87
C TYR A 50 -19.16 5.85 -6.28
N ALA A 51 -18.23 6.78 -6.51
CA ALA A 51 -18.30 8.12 -5.97
C ALA A 51 -19.65 8.78 -6.32
N GLY A 52 -20.12 8.59 -7.56
CA GLY A 52 -21.42 9.10 -8.00
C GLY A 52 -22.59 8.54 -7.20
N SER A 53 -22.66 7.22 -7.03
CA SER A 53 -23.71 6.56 -6.26
C SER A 53 -23.64 6.86 -4.76
N ILE A 54 -22.45 7.11 -4.21
CA ILE A 54 -22.24 7.57 -2.83
C ILE A 54 -22.80 8.99 -2.67
N PHE A 55 -22.48 9.90 -3.58
CA PHE A 55 -23.00 11.27 -3.56
C PHE A 55 -24.53 11.31 -3.75
N GLU A 56 -25.09 10.45 -4.59
CA GLU A 56 -26.54 10.38 -4.81
C GLU A 56 -27.27 9.95 -3.53
N GLN A 57 -26.83 8.87 -2.88
CA GLN A 57 -27.41 8.41 -1.62
C GLN A 57 -27.23 9.42 -0.48
N ALA A 58 -26.11 10.13 -0.45
CA ALA A 58 -25.90 11.22 0.51
C ALA A 58 -26.84 12.42 0.26
N SER A 59 -27.15 12.71 -1.00
CA SER A 59 -28.02 13.84 -1.39
C SER A 59 -29.49 13.68 -1.00
N GLU A 60 -29.93 12.46 -0.66
CA GLU A 60 -31.26 12.24 -0.08
C GLU A 60 -31.34 12.79 1.35
N SER A 61 -30.22 12.80 2.07
CA SER A 61 -30.14 13.27 3.46
C SER A 61 -29.64 14.71 3.60
N ILE A 62 -28.83 15.18 2.64
CA ILE A 62 -28.28 16.53 2.58
C ILE A 62 -28.94 17.14 1.34
N SER A 63 -29.74 18.19 1.47
CA SER A 63 -30.45 18.85 0.35
C SER A 63 -29.54 19.46 -0.75
N LEU A 64 -28.28 19.05 -0.81
CA LEU A 64 -27.24 19.43 -1.75
C LEU A 64 -27.16 18.37 -2.86
N LYS A 65 -28.00 18.52 -3.88
CA LYS A 65 -27.97 17.70 -5.09
C LYS A 65 -26.90 18.22 -6.06
N LEU A 66 -25.74 17.58 -6.08
CA LEU A 66 -24.67 17.88 -7.04
C LEU A 66 -24.93 17.16 -8.37
N SER A 67 -24.72 17.85 -9.48
CA SER A 67 -24.69 17.18 -10.79
C SER A 67 -23.45 16.28 -10.90
N PRO A 68 -23.47 15.22 -11.71
CA PRO A 68 -22.33 14.30 -11.88
C PRO A 68 -21.01 15.04 -12.18
N ASN A 69 -21.06 16.04 -13.07
CA ASN A 69 -19.87 16.85 -13.39
C ASN A 69 -19.29 17.57 -12.17
N LYS A 70 -20.14 18.11 -11.29
CA LYS A 70 -19.68 18.78 -10.06
C LYS A 70 -19.10 17.77 -9.06
N GLN A 71 -19.65 16.57 -8.97
CA GLN A 71 -19.12 15.50 -8.12
C GLN A 71 -17.71 15.11 -8.54
N THR A 72 -17.47 14.90 -9.84
CA THR A 72 -16.12 14.62 -10.37
C THR A 72 -15.15 15.77 -10.11
N ILE A 73 -15.58 17.03 -10.25
CA ILE A 73 -14.74 18.20 -9.92
C ILE A 73 -14.32 18.17 -8.45
N VAL A 74 -15.25 17.87 -7.52
CA VAL A 74 -14.95 17.79 -6.09
C VAL A 74 -13.91 16.70 -5.79
N VAL A 75 -14.07 15.51 -6.38
CA VAL A 75 -13.10 14.42 -6.27
C VAL A 75 -11.71 14.87 -6.76
N GLY A 76 -11.65 15.51 -7.93
CA GLY A 76 -10.39 16.02 -8.49
C GLY A 76 -9.73 17.08 -7.61
N VAL A 77 -10.50 18.00 -7.03
CA VAL A 77 -9.98 19.01 -6.09
C VAL A 77 -9.39 18.35 -4.83
N ILE A 78 -10.08 17.37 -4.25
CA ILE A 78 -9.59 16.64 -3.07
C ILE A 78 -8.29 15.90 -3.41
N GLN A 79 -8.21 15.26 -4.57
CA GLN A 79 -7.02 14.56 -5.04
C GLN A 79 -5.82 15.51 -5.26
N LEU A 80 -6.08 16.71 -5.79
CA LEU A 80 -5.08 17.76 -5.93
C LEU A 80 -4.57 18.24 -4.56
N LEU A 81 -5.48 18.50 -3.62
CA LEU A 81 -5.12 18.91 -2.26
C LEU A 81 -4.31 17.83 -1.54
N GLY A 82 -4.72 16.57 -1.67
CA GLY A 82 -3.98 15.41 -1.15
C GLY A 82 -2.56 15.35 -1.71
N SER A 83 -2.39 15.50 -3.02
CA SER A 83 -1.07 15.52 -3.67
C SER A 83 -0.17 16.68 -3.23
N ILE A 84 -0.73 17.88 -3.01
CA ILE A 84 0.02 19.04 -2.50
C ILE A 84 0.51 18.74 -1.08
N VAL A 85 -0.39 18.23 -0.22
CA VAL A 85 -0.04 17.86 1.15
C VAL A 85 0.99 16.72 1.18
N ALA A 86 0.87 15.73 0.27
CA ALA A 86 1.85 14.67 0.09
C ALA A 86 3.25 15.24 -0.09
N SER A 87 3.39 16.20 -1.02
CA SER A 87 4.67 16.79 -1.39
C SER A 87 5.34 17.48 -0.19
N CYS A 88 4.56 18.11 0.69
CA CYS A 88 5.09 18.73 1.91
C CYS A 88 5.44 17.71 3.01
N ILE A 89 4.63 16.66 3.18
CA ILE A 89 4.78 15.70 4.29
C ILE A 89 5.84 14.63 3.99
N VAL A 90 5.98 14.20 2.73
CA VAL A 90 6.92 13.16 2.27
C VAL A 90 8.35 13.44 2.72
N GLU A 91 8.78 14.71 2.70
CA GLU A 91 10.14 15.08 3.06
C GLU A 91 10.38 14.98 4.58
N GLN A 92 9.34 15.07 5.41
CA GLN A 92 9.48 15.16 6.87
C GLN A 92 9.36 13.80 7.56
N THR A 93 8.36 12.99 7.21
CA THR A 93 7.92 11.83 8.04
C THR A 93 8.65 10.52 7.74
N GLY A 94 9.32 10.39 6.59
CA GLY A 94 9.89 9.13 6.12
C GLY A 94 8.87 8.30 5.33
N ARG A 95 9.36 7.43 4.43
CA ARG A 95 8.52 6.78 3.40
C ARG A 95 7.71 5.64 4.00
N LYS A 96 8.30 4.88 4.93
CA LYS A 96 7.63 3.75 5.58
C LYS A 96 6.43 4.20 6.41
N TRP A 97 6.63 5.21 7.26
CA TRP A 97 5.60 5.69 8.17
C TRP A 97 4.52 6.48 7.45
N LEU A 98 4.88 7.20 6.38
CA LEU A 98 3.89 7.84 5.52
C LEU A 98 2.99 6.79 4.86
N LEU A 99 3.58 5.75 4.25
CA LEU A 99 2.82 4.68 3.60
C LEU A 99 1.89 3.97 4.58
N ALA A 100 2.38 3.63 5.77
CA ALA A 100 1.58 2.99 6.82
C ALA A 100 0.47 3.90 7.37
N GLY A 101 0.73 5.20 7.50
CA GLY A 101 -0.25 6.17 7.98
C GLY A 101 -1.38 6.38 6.97
N THR A 102 -1.04 6.56 5.69
CA THR A 102 -2.04 6.72 4.63
C THR A 102 -2.82 5.44 4.40
N SER A 103 -2.17 4.26 4.41
CA SER A 103 -2.86 2.97 4.27
C SER A 103 -3.85 2.71 5.40
N LEU A 104 -3.48 3.10 6.63
CA LEU A 104 -4.37 2.99 7.79
C LEU A 104 -5.56 3.94 7.67
N ALA A 105 -5.33 5.19 7.23
CA ALA A 105 -6.38 6.18 7.03
C ALA A 105 -7.37 5.74 5.93
N THR A 106 -6.86 5.20 4.81
CA THR A 106 -7.67 4.58 3.74
C THR A 106 -8.47 3.40 4.29
N GLY A 107 -7.86 2.50 5.05
CA GLY A 107 -8.55 1.35 5.66
C GLY A 107 -9.65 1.74 6.64
N LEU A 108 -9.41 2.72 7.51
CA LEU A 108 -10.43 3.26 8.42
C LEU A 108 -11.58 3.93 7.67
N SER A 109 -11.27 4.67 6.60
CA SER A 109 -12.26 5.32 5.75
C SER A 109 -13.13 4.31 5.01
N MET A 110 -12.53 3.24 4.48
CA MET A 110 -13.24 2.10 3.87
C MET A 110 -14.13 1.39 4.87
N LEU A 111 -13.64 1.16 6.09
CA LEU A 111 -14.43 0.53 7.15
C LEU A 111 -15.63 1.41 7.52
N ALA A 112 -15.45 2.73 7.61
CA ALA A 112 -16.54 3.67 7.89
C ALA A 112 -17.59 3.67 6.77
N LEU A 113 -17.17 3.65 5.50
CA LEU A 113 -18.06 3.52 4.34
C LEU A 113 -18.85 2.21 4.37
N GLY A 114 -18.14 1.08 4.54
CA GLY A 114 -18.75 -0.25 4.59
C GLY A 114 -19.74 -0.40 5.75
N ALA A 115 -19.37 0.11 6.94
CA ALA A 115 -20.26 0.13 8.10
C ALA A 115 -21.49 1.01 7.86
N TRP A 116 -21.32 2.19 7.24
CA TRP A 116 -22.46 3.06 6.91
C TRP A 116 -23.43 2.34 5.96
N PHE A 117 -22.94 1.76 4.86
CA PHE A 117 -23.78 1.00 3.93
C PHE A 117 -24.45 -0.21 4.58
N TYR A 118 -23.76 -0.89 5.48
CA TYR A 118 -24.32 -2.03 6.21
C TYR A 118 -25.47 -1.58 7.13
N ILE A 119 -25.28 -0.52 7.91
CA ILE A 119 -26.30 -0.07 8.86
C ILE A 119 -27.50 0.55 8.13
N THR A 120 -27.27 1.29 7.03
CA THR A 120 -28.35 1.79 6.17
C THR A 120 -29.18 0.64 5.57
N SER A 121 -28.56 -0.50 5.27
CA SER A 121 -29.28 -1.70 4.80
C SER A 121 -30.21 -2.32 5.86
N LEU A 122 -29.98 -2.04 7.14
CA LEU A 122 -30.84 -2.46 8.25
C LEU A 122 -32.00 -1.49 8.52
N ASN A 123 -32.21 -0.49 7.65
CA ASN A 123 -33.21 0.57 7.80
C ASN A 123 -33.01 1.46 9.05
N ILE A 124 -31.78 1.55 9.56
CA ILE A 124 -31.43 2.48 10.63
C ILE A 124 -30.99 3.80 9.99
N TRP A 125 -31.55 4.91 10.44
CA TRP A 125 -31.22 6.24 9.92
C TRP A 125 -29.82 6.68 10.35
N LEU A 126 -28.92 6.90 9.40
CA LEU A 126 -27.60 7.49 9.62
C LEU A 126 -27.47 8.84 8.91
N PRO A 127 -26.61 9.74 9.42
CA PRO A 127 -26.27 10.95 8.70
C PRO A 127 -25.60 10.61 7.36
N GLY A 128 -26.17 11.05 6.24
CA GLY A 128 -25.58 10.80 4.92
C GLY A 128 -24.42 11.73 4.55
N TRP A 129 -24.02 12.66 5.43
CA TRP A 129 -22.74 13.36 5.28
C TRP A 129 -21.53 12.49 5.61
N LEU A 130 -21.74 11.44 6.42
CA LEU A 130 -20.68 10.53 6.85
C LEU A 130 -20.02 9.76 5.70
N PRO A 131 -20.75 9.09 4.77
CA PRO A 131 -20.13 8.38 3.65
C PRO A 131 -19.41 9.32 2.69
N VAL A 132 -19.90 10.54 2.49
CA VAL A 132 -19.20 11.56 1.69
C VAL A 132 -17.89 11.94 2.35
N LEU A 133 -17.90 12.25 3.65
CA LEU A 133 -16.68 12.59 4.36
C LEU A 133 -15.67 11.43 4.35
N ALA A 134 -16.13 10.20 4.61
CA ALA A 134 -15.27 9.02 4.59
C ALA A 134 -14.66 8.78 3.19
N MET A 135 -15.44 8.93 2.13
CA MET A 135 -14.93 8.87 0.76
C MET A 135 -13.91 9.97 0.47
N CYS A 136 -14.18 11.22 0.88
CA CYS A 136 -13.25 12.33 0.71
C CYS A 136 -11.93 12.08 1.45
N LEU A 137 -11.99 11.58 2.69
CA LEU A 137 -10.81 11.23 3.49
C LEU A 137 -10.01 10.09 2.86
N CYS A 138 -10.69 9.08 2.29
CA CYS A 138 -10.04 8.01 1.55
C CYS A 138 -9.27 8.54 0.36
N ILE A 139 -9.94 9.27 -0.54
CA ILE A 139 -9.32 9.84 -1.76
C ILE A 139 -8.16 10.77 -1.39
N PHE A 140 -8.33 11.55 -0.32
CA PHE A 140 -7.26 12.40 0.19
C PHE A 140 -6.05 11.58 0.67
N ALA A 141 -6.27 10.54 1.50
CA ALA A 141 -5.19 9.69 2.01
C ALA A 141 -4.47 8.93 0.89
N ASP A 142 -5.22 8.47 -0.11
CA ASP A 142 -4.67 7.77 -1.27
C ASP A 142 -3.76 8.69 -2.09
N ALA A 143 -4.21 9.90 -2.37
CA ALA A 143 -3.42 10.94 -3.04
C ALA A 143 -2.26 11.46 -2.18
N ALA A 144 -2.42 11.48 -0.85
CA ALA A 144 -1.44 12.00 0.10
C ALA A 144 -0.18 11.12 0.22
N GLY A 145 -0.26 9.84 -0.15
CA GLY A 145 0.91 8.97 0.01
C GLY A 145 0.71 7.53 -0.39
N TYR A 146 -0.50 6.98 -0.25
CA TYR A 146 -0.67 5.55 -0.48
C TYR A 146 -0.38 5.16 -1.93
N GLN A 147 -0.72 6.02 -2.90
CA GLN A 147 -0.46 5.82 -4.32
C GLN A 147 0.95 6.25 -4.77
N PRO A 148 1.49 7.44 -4.42
CA PRO A 148 2.82 7.84 -4.90
C PRO A 148 3.99 7.17 -4.17
N VAL A 149 3.86 6.84 -2.88
CA VAL A 149 4.99 6.35 -2.07
C VAL A 149 5.50 4.98 -2.52
N PRO A 150 4.67 4.00 -2.89
CA PRO A 150 5.14 2.72 -3.44
C PRO A 150 6.02 2.87 -4.68
N TYR A 151 5.68 3.82 -5.57
CA TYR A 151 6.48 4.15 -6.75
C TYR A 151 7.83 4.76 -6.36
N VAL A 152 7.84 5.66 -5.37
CA VAL A 152 9.07 6.22 -4.82
C VAL A 152 9.95 5.13 -4.19
N ILE A 153 9.40 4.29 -3.31
CA ILE A 153 10.11 3.18 -2.65
C ILE A 153 10.70 2.23 -3.70
N THR A 154 9.93 1.89 -4.74
CA THR A 154 10.43 1.04 -5.83
C THR A 154 11.56 1.72 -6.59
N SER A 155 11.51 3.04 -6.79
CA SER A 155 12.62 3.75 -7.40
C SER A 155 13.87 3.79 -6.50
N GLU A 156 13.71 3.91 -5.19
CA GLU A 156 14.80 3.97 -4.20
C GLU A 156 15.43 2.58 -3.94
N LEU A 157 14.67 1.51 -4.10
CA LEU A 157 15.13 0.13 -3.91
C LEU A 157 16.04 -0.38 -5.03
N PHE A 158 16.02 0.23 -6.22
CA PHE A 158 16.75 -0.27 -7.38
C PHE A 158 17.69 0.77 -7.98
N THR A 159 18.87 0.30 -8.38
CA THR A 159 19.82 1.10 -9.17
C THR A 159 19.21 1.49 -10.51
N PHE A 160 19.69 2.59 -11.09
CA PHE A 160 19.18 3.17 -12.35
C PHE A 160 19.05 2.14 -13.49
N GLN A 161 19.98 1.19 -13.59
CA GLN A 161 20.00 0.16 -14.63
C GLN A 161 18.83 -0.85 -14.52
N HIS A 162 18.36 -1.16 -13.31
CA HIS A 162 17.31 -2.15 -13.09
C HIS A 162 15.94 -1.52 -12.81
N ARG A 163 15.91 -0.26 -12.38
CA ARG A 163 14.69 0.47 -12.03
C ARG A 163 13.64 0.45 -13.14
N GLY A 164 14.05 0.69 -14.40
CA GLY A 164 13.13 0.70 -15.53
C GLY A 164 12.44 -0.65 -15.73
N MET A 165 13.20 -1.74 -15.73
CA MET A 165 12.67 -3.10 -15.92
C MET A 165 11.72 -3.50 -14.79
N VAL A 166 12.10 -3.23 -13.53
CA VAL A 166 11.27 -3.58 -12.36
C VAL A 166 9.98 -2.75 -12.36
N THR A 167 10.08 -1.45 -12.58
CA THR A 167 8.90 -0.57 -12.58
C THR A 167 7.92 -0.98 -13.68
N SER A 168 8.39 -1.22 -14.91
CA SER A 168 7.52 -1.69 -15.99
C SER A 168 6.84 -3.03 -15.69
N PHE A 169 7.56 -3.98 -15.07
CA PHE A 169 6.99 -5.27 -14.68
C PHE A 169 5.92 -5.09 -13.60
N VAL A 170 6.22 -4.34 -12.55
CA VAL A 170 5.28 -4.11 -11.45
C VAL A 170 4.05 -3.34 -11.93
N SER A 171 4.22 -2.31 -12.76
CA SER A 171 3.12 -1.59 -13.40
C SER A 171 2.28 -2.46 -14.34
N SER A 172 2.87 -3.49 -14.97
CA SER A 172 2.11 -4.45 -15.78
C SER A 172 1.25 -5.37 -14.92
N VAL A 173 1.77 -5.80 -13.76
CA VAL A 173 1.02 -6.61 -12.79
C VAL A 173 -0.10 -5.79 -12.15
N ASP A 174 0.18 -4.54 -11.82
CA ASP A 174 -0.77 -3.53 -11.35
C ASP A 174 -1.92 -3.37 -12.37
N ALA A 175 -1.61 -3.04 -13.63
CA ALA A 175 -2.62 -2.89 -14.68
C ALA A 175 -3.46 -4.17 -14.89
N LEU A 176 -2.86 -5.36 -14.73
CA LEU A 176 -3.59 -6.63 -14.76
C LEU A 176 -4.51 -6.79 -13.54
N SER A 177 -4.08 -6.38 -12.35
CA SER A 177 -4.90 -6.34 -11.13
C SER A 177 -6.11 -5.43 -11.33
N ASP A 178 -5.91 -4.23 -11.87
CA ASP A 178 -6.98 -3.28 -12.18
C ASP A 178 -8.00 -3.82 -13.19
N PHE A 179 -7.51 -4.47 -14.24
CA PHE A 179 -8.38 -5.14 -15.20
C PHE A 179 -9.22 -6.25 -14.53
N LEU A 180 -8.58 -7.07 -13.70
CA LEU A 180 -9.27 -8.14 -12.96
C LEU A 180 -10.29 -7.56 -11.98
N GLN A 181 -9.95 -6.51 -11.25
CA GLN A 181 -10.86 -5.82 -10.34
C GLN A 181 -12.06 -5.29 -11.11
N THR A 182 -11.85 -4.52 -12.18
CA THR A 182 -12.92 -3.97 -13.01
C THR A 182 -13.87 -5.05 -13.55
N LYS A 183 -13.33 -6.23 -13.92
CA LYS A 183 -14.14 -7.35 -14.41
C LYS A 183 -14.86 -8.14 -13.31
N ALA A 184 -14.19 -8.36 -12.19
CA ALA A 184 -14.73 -9.10 -11.05
C ALA A 184 -15.75 -8.28 -10.25
N TYR A 185 -15.74 -6.96 -10.42
CA TYR A 185 -16.48 -6.04 -9.57
C TYR A 185 -18.01 -6.17 -9.69
N ASP A 186 -18.58 -6.09 -10.90
CA ASP A 186 -20.03 -6.24 -11.12
C ASP A 186 -20.61 -7.56 -10.56
N PRO A 187 -19.99 -8.74 -10.80
CA PRO A 187 -20.48 -9.98 -10.20
C PRO A 187 -20.27 -10.02 -8.69
N LEU A 188 -19.17 -9.46 -8.17
CA LEU A 188 -18.90 -9.41 -6.73
C LEU A 188 -19.96 -8.58 -5.98
N LEU A 189 -20.38 -7.45 -6.56
CA LEU A 189 -21.46 -6.64 -6.01
C LEU A 189 -22.81 -7.34 -6.00
N LYS A 190 -23.15 -8.06 -7.07
CA LYS A 190 -24.42 -8.81 -7.13
C LYS A 190 -24.46 -9.93 -6.10
N LEU A 191 -23.32 -10.52 -5.79
CA LEU A 191 -23.21 -11.64 -4.85
C LEU A 191 -23.13 -11.17 -3.39
N LEU A 192 -22.27 -10.19 -3.10
CA LEU A 192 -21.93 -9.78 -1.73
C LEU A 192 -22.60 -8.46 -1.33
N GLY A 193 -23.02 -7.62 -2.26
CA GLY A 193 -23.49 -6.27 -1.96
C GLY A 193 -22.36 -5.30 -1.61
N ILE A 194 -22.66 -4.00 -1.76
CA ILE A 194 -21.68 -2.92 -1.64
C ILE A 194 -21.02 -2.82 -0.25
N HIS A 195 -21.76 -3.15 0.81
CA HIS A 195 -21.28 -3.07 2.19
C HIS A 195 -20.16 -4.07 2.47
N TRP A 196 -20.33 -5.34 2.07
CA TRP A 196 -19.31 -6.36 2.27
C TRP A 196 -18.07 -6.12 1.42
N VAL A 197 -18.23 -5.57 0.22
CA VAL A 197 -17.10 -5.21 -0.65
C VAL A 197 -16.20 -4.16 0.02
N PHE A 198 -16.75 -3.08 0.57
CA PHE A 198 -15.96 -2.07 1.28
C PHE A 198 -15.33 -2.60 2.58
N ILE A 199 -16.02 -3.47 3.33
CA ILE A 199 -15.46 -4.11 4.52
C ILE A 199 -14.27 -5.01 4.13
N MET A 200 -14.39 -5.80 3.06
CA MET A 200 -13.29 -6.65 2.57
C MET A 200 -12.07 -5.80 2.18
N PHE A 201 -12.26 -4.69 1.47
CA PHE A 201 -11.18 -3.77 1.14
C PHE A 201 -10.53 -3.14 2.38
N SER A 202 -11.31 -2.80 3.42
CA SER A 202 -10.75 -2.31 4.68
C SER A 202 -9.81 -3.33 5.35
N ILE A 203 -10.17 -4.62 5.32
CA ILE A 203 -9.33 -5.70 5.87
C ILE A 203 -8.03 -5.80 5.08
N VAL A 204 -8.10 -5.73 3.74
CA VAL A 204 -6.91 -5.73 2.87
C VAL A 204 -6.01 -4.53 3.19
N CYS A 205 -6.58 -3.34 3.40
CA CYS A 205 -5.82 -2.15 3.80
C CYS A 205 -5.11 -2.34 5.15
N PHE A 206 -5.77 -2.94 6.15
CA PHE A 206 -5.14 -3.21 7.44
C PHE A 206 -4.02 -4.25 7.34
N LEU A 207 -4.21 -5.30 6.52
CA LEU A 207 -3.16 -6.27 6.22
C LEU A 207 -1.99 -5.62 5.48
N GLY A 208 -2.25 -4.72 4.52
CA GLY A 208 -1.23 -3.94 3.82
C GLY A 208 -0.46 -2.99 4.76
N THR A 209 -1.18 -2.36 5.70
CA THR A 209 -0.59 -1.52 6.75
C THR A 209 0.34 -2.35 7.64
N PHE A 210 -0.14 -3.49 8.13
CA PHE A 210 0.65 -4.42 8.93
C PHE A 210 1.89 -4.91 8.17
N TYR A 211 1.71 -5.26 6.89
CA TYR A 211 2.80 -5.67 6.02
C TYR A 211 3.86 -4.57 5.89
N THR A 212 3.42 -3.33 5.70
CA THR A 212 4.30 -2.16 5.56
C THR A 212 5.12 -1.93 6.83
N VAL A 213 4.48 -1.98 8.00
CA VAL A 213 5.19 -1.77 9.28
C VAL A 213 6.21 -2.87 9.56
N MET A 214 5.94 -4.12 9.16
CA MET A 214 6.79 -5.27 9.49
C MET A 214 7.92 -5.53 8.48
N TRP A 215 7.65 -5.44 7.17
CA TRP A 215 8.60 -5.88 6.13
C TRP A 215 9.21 -4.75 5.31
N VAL A 216 8.59 -3.57 5.24
CA VAL A 216 9.14 -2.45 4.46
C VAL A 216 10.22 -1.75 5.28
N PRO A 217 11.46 -1.61 4.75
CA PRO A 217 12.51 -0.83 5.40
C PRO A 217 12.25 0.67 5.23
N GLU A 218 12.80 1.48 6.13
CA GLU A 218 12.83 2.93 5.90
C GLU A 218 13.89 3.24 4.83
N THR A 219 13.48 3.94 3.78
CA THR A 219 14.32 4.30 2.63
C THR A 219 14.74 5.76 2.64
N LYS A 220 14.18 6.58 3.54
CA LYS A 220 14.54 8.00 3.68
C LYS A 220 16.04 8.20 3.96
N ASP A 221 16.65 9.05 3.15
CA ASP A 221 18.04 9.52 3.24
C ASP A 221 19.08 8.38 3.23
N LYS A 222 18.81 7.29 2.50
CA LYS A 222 19.70 6.14 2.39
C LYS A 222 20.14 5.86 0.97
N THR A 223 21.36 5.35 0.81
CA THR A 223 21.81 4.84 -0.50
C THR A 223 21.26 3.44 -0.77
N VAL A 224 21.27 3.02 -2.03
CA VAL A 224 20.80 1.68 -2.42
C VAL A 224 21.61 0.58 -1.70
N GLU A 225 22.91 0.81 -1.54
CA GLU A 225 23.83 -0.11 -0.84
C GLU A 225 23.48 -0.24 0.64
N GLU A 226 23.15 0.87 1.31
CA GLU A 226 22.70 0.86 2.71
C GLU A 226 21.37 0.15 2.88
N ILE A 227 20.42 0.36 1.95
CA ILE A 227 19.13 -0.34 1.96
C ILE A 227 19.35 -1.85 1.80
N TYR A 228 20.27 -2.26 0.93
CA TYR A 228 20.60 -3.67 0.73
C TYR A 228 21.24 -4.28 1.97
N ALA A 229 22.12 -3.56 2.66
CA ALA A 229 22.68 -4.00 3.94
C ALA A 229 21.59 -4.20 5.02
N ILE A 230 20.59 -3.30 5.10
CA ILE A 230 19.44 -3.43 6.02
C ILE A 230 18.60 -4.67 5.67
N LEU A 231 18.38 -4.93 4.38
CA LEU A 231 17.63 -6.11 3.91
C LEU A 231 18.36 -7.43 4.23
N GLU A 232 19.70 -7.43 4.15
CA GLU A 232 20.54 -8.57 4.54
C GLU A 232 20.53 -8.83 6.05
N ASP A 233 20.64 -7.80 6.88
CA ASP A 233 20.59 -7.96 8.34
C ASP A 233 19.21 -8.47 8.80
N SER A 234 18.15 -7.88 8.26
CA SER A 234 16.77 -8.31 8.51
C SER A 234 16.56 -9.79 8.14
N ARG A 235 17.19 -10.24 7.06
CA ARG A 235 17.15 -11.65 6.62
C ARG A 235 17.91 -12.58 7.57
N LYS A 236 19.06 -12.16 8.11
CA LYS A 236 19.80 -12.95 9.11
C LYS A 236 18.97 -13.12 10.39
N LYS A 237 18.29 -12.07 10.83
CA LYS A 237 17.35 -12.11 11.97
C LYS A 237 16.19 -13.07 11.73
N GLU A 238 15.57 -13.01 10.56
CA GLU A 238 14.44 -13.88 10.16
C GLU A 238 14.86 -15.36 10.12
N LYS A 239 16.01 -15.68 9.52
CA LYS A 239 16.56 -17.06 9.54
C LYS A 239 16.87 -17.57 10.95
N ARG A 240 17.42 -16.71 11.82
CA ARG A 240 17.76 -17.08 13.18
C ARG A 240 16.52 -17.37 14.02
N LYS A 241 15.43 -16.59 13.83
CA LYS A 241 14.13 -16.86 14.45
C LYS A 241 13.55 -18.19 13.97
N GLY A 242 13.43 -18.39 12.66
CA GLY A 242 12.89 -19.64 12.10
C GLY A 242 13.67 -20.88 12.54
N MET A 243 15.00 -20.80 12.66
CA MET A 243 15.82 -21.90 13.19
C MET A 243 15.60 -22.15 14.69
N THR A 244 15.29 -21.11 15.45
CA THR A 244 14.97 -21.23 16.89
C THR A 244 13.59 -21.87 17.08
N ASP A 245 12.61 -21.48 16.27
CA ASP A 245 11.26 -22.03 16.30
C ASP A 245 11.24 -23.49 15.86
N LEU A 246 11.95 -23.83 14.77
CA LEU A 246 12.10 -25.23 14.33
C LEU A 246 12.79 -26.10 15.39
N ARG A 247 13.77 -25.54 16.11
CA ARG A 247 14.45 -26.25 17.20
C ARG A 247 13.50 -26.53 18.37
N LYS A 248 12.62 -25.58 18.69
CA LYS A 248 11.58 -25.79 19.72
C LYS A 248 10.58 -26.87 19.29
N GLU A 249 10.06 -26.81 18.07
CA GLU A 249 9.15 -27.84 17.54
C GLU A 249 9.79 -29.24 17.53
N MET A 250 11.07 -29.34 17.18
CA MET A 250 11.79 -30.61 17.25
C MET A 250 11.95 -31.12 18.69
N GLN A 251 12.24 -30.24 19.65
CA GLN A 251 12.30 -30.61 21.08
C GLN A 251 10.94 -31.06 21.62
N ASP A 252 9.86 -30.39 21.22
CA ASP A 252 8.49 -30.73 21.63
C ASP A 252 8.05 -32.10 21.05
N LEU A 253 8.43 -32.39 19.81
CA LEU A 253 8.20 -33.69 19.16
C LEU A 253 9.01 -34.84 19.78
N GLU A 254 10.26 -34.58 20.18
CA GLU A 254 11.08 -35.55 20.91
C GLU A 254 10.50 -35.84 22.30
N CYS A 255 10.11 -34.81 23.05
CA CYS A 255 9.49 -34.94 24.36
C CYS A 255 8.15 -35.69 24.30
N GLY A 256 7.32 -35.41 23.29
CA GLY A 256 6.06 -36.14 23.06
C GLY A 256 6.26 -37.63 22.75
N LYS A 257 7.31 -37.99 22.00
CA LYS A 257 7.64 -39.39 21.72
C LYS A 257 8.12 -40.14 22.96
N GLU A 258 8.91 -39.52 23.82
CA GLU A 258 9.33 -40.13 25.09
C GLU A 258 8.15 -40.37 26.03
N MET A 259 7.20 -39.43 26.09
CA MET A 259 6.01 -39.53 26.95
C MET A 259 5.03 -40.63 26.51
N SER A 260 4.97 -40.93 25.20
CA SER A 260 4.15 -42.02 24.64
C SER A 260 4.75 -43.43 24.79
N ARG A 261 6.01 -43.54 25.26
CA ARG A 261 6.71 -44.81 25.51
C ARG A 261 6.68 -45.24 26.98
N LEU A 262 6.18 -44.38 27.87
CA LEU A 262 5.92 -44.64 29.28
C LEU A 262 4.46 -45.07 29.48
#